data_AF-A0A1Y0VN86-F1
#
_entry.id   AF-A0A1Y0VN86-F1
#
_cell.length_a   1.000
_cell.length_b   1.000
_cell.length_c   1.000
_cell.angle_alpha   90.00
_cell.angle_beta   90.00
_cell.angle_gamma   90.00
#
_symmetry.space_group_name_H-M   'P 1'
#
loop_
_entity.id
_entity.type
_entity.pdbx_description
1 polymer ?
#
loop_
_entity_poly.entity_id
_entity_poly.type
_entity_poly.pdbx_seq_one_letter_code
_entity_poly.pdbx_strand_id
1 'polypeptide(L)' 'MDLKILIPVIVILVGYLGFLLNDLIHIPATKNFSKWTWGLICCIAIPLGGIVYYFWGRVSAEEHDYE' A
#
# COMPACT_ATOMS: atom_id res chain seq x y z
N MET A 1 18.36 7.70 -4.84
CA MET A 1 17.06 8.18 -4.34
C MET A 1 17.31 8.98 -3.07
N ASP A 2 17.13 10.29 -3.12
CA ASP A 2 17.35 11.15 -1.95
C ASP A 2 16.36 10.83 -0.83
N LEU A 3 16.87 10.60 0.38
CA LEU A 3 16.06 10.30 1.57
C LEU A 3 14.99 11.38 1.80
N LYS A 4 15.25 12.61 1.37
CA LYS A 4 14.35 13.77 1.45
C LYS A 4 13.02 13.56 0.70
N ILE A 5 13.01 12.74 -0.36
CA ILE A 5 11.78 12.42 -1.11
C ILE A 5 11.01 11.29 -0.43
N LEU A 6 11.70 10.38 0.25
CA LEU A 6 11.07 9.24 0.90
C LEU A 6 10.27 9.65 2.14
N ILE A 7 10.73 10.67 2.86
CA ILE A 7 10.07 11.20 4.07
C ILE A 7 8.60 11.58 3.82
N PRO A 8 8.26 12.48 2.88
CA PRO A 8 6.86 12.87 2.66
C PRO A 8 5.99 11.69 2.22
N VAL A 9 6.54 10.75 1.43
CA VAL A 9 5.82 9.55 1.00
C VAL A 9 5.48 8.66 2.20
N ILE A 10 6.45 8.41 3.09
CA ILE A 10 6.22 7.63 4.31
C ILE A 10 5.17 8.32 5.20
N VAL A 11 5.24 9.65 5.37
CA VAL A 11 4.28 10.40 6.17
C VAL A 11 2.86 10.24 5.63
N ILE A 12 2.68 10.33 4.30
CA ILE A 12 1.37 10.13 3.67
C ILE A 12 0.88 8.70 3.89
N LEU A 13 1.74 7.69 3.69
CA LEU A 13 1.37 6.28 3.87
C LEU A 13 0.95 5.97 5.31
N VAL A 14 1.74 6.45 6.29
CA VAL A 14 1.45 6.24 7.72
C VAL A 14 0.19 7.00 8.13
N GLY A 15 0.03 8.25 7.67
CA GLY A 15 -1.17 9.04 7.94
C GLY A 15 -2.44 8.40 7.37
N TYR A 16 -2.37 7.90 6.14
CA TYR A 16 -3.47 7.19 5.49
C TYR A 16 -3.83 5.90 6.23
N LEU A 17 -2.84 5.09 6.62
CA LEU A 17 -3.07 3.88 7.41
C LEU A 17 -3.70 4.20 8.77
N GLY A 18 -3.18 5.20 9.47
CA GLY A 18 -3.73 5.66 10.75
C GLY A 18 -5.17 6.11 10.63
N PHE A 19 -5.50 6.86 9.57
CA PHE A 19 -6.88 7.28 9.29
C PHE A 19 -7.81 6.09 9.08
N LEU A 20 -7.41 5.11 8.26
CA LEU A 20 -8.21 3.90 7.99
C LEU A 20 -8.43 3.05 9.23
N LEU A 21 -7.39 2.85 10.04
CA LEU A 21 -7.51 2.12 11.30
C LEU A 21 -8.39 2.87 12.30
N ASN A 22 -8.27 4.20 12.36
CA ASN A 22 -9.11 5.03 13.21
C ASN A 22 -10.59 4.91 12.80
N ASP A 23 -10.90 5.06 11.51
CA ASP A 23 -12.25 4.89 10.98
C ASP A 23 -12.80 3.49 11.34
N LEU A 24 -12.01 2.44 11.11
CA LEU A 24 -12.38 1.05 11.39
C LEU A 24 -12.68 0.78 12.87
N ILE A 25 -11.99 1.46 13.79
CA ILE A 25 -12.25 1.36 15.23
C ILE A 25 -13.56 2.06 15.59
N HIS A 26 -13.83 3.23 14.99
CA HIS A 26 -14.98 4.07 15.31
C HIS A 26 -16.29 3.59 14.67
N ILE A 27 -16.25 2.86 13.56
CA ILE A 27 -17.47 2.29 12.98
C ILE A 27 -18.05 1.17 13.86
N PRO A 28 -19.38 1.13 14.08
CA PRO A 28 -19.99 0.17 15.00
C PRO A 28 -19.89 -1.27 14.49
N ALA A 29 -20.14 -1.48 13.20
CA ALA A 29 -20.09 -2.79 12.56
C ALA A 29 -19.71 -2.67 11.07
N THR A 30 -19.03 -3.70 10.57
CA THR A 30 -18.62 -3.83 9.17
C THR A 30 -19.54 -4.85 8.47
N LYS A 31 -20.01 -4.53 7.27
CA LYS A 31 -21.11 -5.26 6.61
C LYS A 31 -20.77 -6.71 6.23
N ASN A 32 -19.56 -6.96 5.73
CA ASN A 32 -19.20 -8.23 5.09
C ASN A 32 -18.09 -9.02 5.80
N PHE A 33 -17.25 -8.36 6.61
CA PHE A 33 -16.09 -8.99 7.25
C PHE A 33 -15.89 -8.43 8.65
N SER A 34 -15.23 -9.17 9.54
CA SER A 34 -14.86 -8.70 10.88
C SER A 34 -13.91 -7.50 10.80
N LYS A 35 -13.92 -6.65 11.83
CA LYS A 35 -12.98 -5.52 11.95
C LYS A 35 -11.52 -5.97 11.84
N TRP A 36 -11.19 -7.15 12.37
CA TRP A 36 -9.86 -7.74 12.25
C TRP A 36 -9.44 -8.01 10.80
N THR A 37 -10.36 -8.52 9.96
CA THR A 37 -10.11 -8.78 8.54
C THR A 37 -9.84 -7.49 7.79
N TRP A 38 -10.63 -6.45 8.04
CA TRP A 38 -10.42 -5.13 7.44
C TRP A 38 -9.11 -4.50 7.88
N GLY A 39 -8.72 -4.64 9.15
CA GLY A 39 -7.44 -4.16 9.66
C GLY A 39 -6.27 -4.84 8.94
N LEU A 40 -6.36 -6.15 8.74
CA LEU A 40 -5.36 -6.90 7.97
C LEU A 40 -5.27 -6.38 6.53
N ILE A 41 -6.42 -6.20 5.85
CA ILE A 41 -6.52 -5.65 4.48
C ILE A 41 -5.83 -4.28 4.37
N CYS A 42 -6.06 -3.39 5.34
CA CYS A 42 -5.42 -2.07 5.37
C CYS A 42 -3.89 -2.20 5.44
N CYS A 43 -3.38 -3.12 6.27
CA CYS A 43 -1.95 -3.35 6.40
C CYS A 43 -1.31 -3.93 5.14
N ILE A 44 -1.97 -4.86 4.45
CA ILE A 44 -1.43 -5.47 3.21
C ILE A 44 -1.59 -4.59 1.98
N ALA A 45 -2.52 -3.63 1.96
CA ALA A 45 -2.70 -2.72 0.83
C ALA A 45 -1.45 -1.88 0.53
N ILE A 46 -0.71 -1.48 1.57
CA ILE A 46 0.53 -0.70 1.44
C ILE A 46 1.62 -1.46 0.67
N PRO A 47 2.03 -2.68 1.08
CA PRO A 47 3.01 -3.45 0.32
C PRO A 47 2.47 -3.95 -1.03
N LEU A 48 1.16 -4.11 -1.18
CA LEU A 48 0.55 -4.60 -2.44
C LEU A 48 0.91 -3.72 -3.63
N GLY A 49 0.92 -2.40 -3.46
CA GLY A 49 1.33 -1.47 -4.52
C GLY A 49 2.77 -1.72 -4.99
N GLY A 50 3.68 -1.98 -4.04
CA GLY A 50 5.07 -2.32 -4.35
C GLY A 50 5.21 -3.68 -5.04
N ILE A 51 4.42 -4.67 -4.63
CA ILE A 51 4.38 -6.00 -5.27
C ILE A 51 3.87 -5.88 -6.71
N VAL A 52 2.78 -5.17 -6.95
CA VAL A 52 2.23 -4.95 -8.30
C VAL A 52 3.25 -4.23 -9.17
N TYR A 53 3.90 -3.18 -8.67
CA TYR A 53 4.97 -2.51 -9.40
C TYR A 53 6.12 -3.47 -9.74
N TYR A 54 6.51 -4.34 -8.80
CA TYR A 54 7.61 -5.28 -9.01
C TYR A 54 7.32 -6.29 -10.13
N PHE A 55 6.10 -6.83 -10.20
CA PHE A 55 5.73 -7.86 -11.18
C PHE A 55 5.27 -7.29 -12.54
N TRP A 56 4.51 -6.19 -12.53
CA TRP A 56 3.90 -5.63 -13.76
C TRP A 56 4.54 -4.33 -14.23
N GLY A 57 5.07 -3.52 -13.31
CA GLY A 57 5.67 -2.22 -13.65
C GLY A 57 7.13 -2.30 -14.06
N ARG A 58 7.79 -3.42 -13.76
CA ARG A 58 9.18 -3.66 -14.15
C ARG A 58 9.19 -4.40 -15.48
N VAL A 59 9.43 -3.68 -16.56
CA VAL A 59 9.87 -4.32 -17.82
C VAL A 59 11.23 -4.95 -17.53
N SER A 60 11.32 -6.28 -17.63
CA SER A 60 12.61 -6.98 -17.61
C SER A 60 13.48 -6.40 -18.72
N ALA A 61 14.69 -5.96 -18.38
CA ALA A 61 15.63 -5.35 -19.33
C ALA A 61 16.23 -6.36 -20.34
N GLU A 62 15.48 -7.38 -20.75
CA GLU A 62 15.89 -8.41 -21.71
C GLU A 62 15.32 -8.20 -23.12
N GLU A 63 14.59 -7.11 -23.38
CA GLU A 63 13.94 -6.86 -24.68
C GLU A 63 14.42 -5.57 -25.36
N HIS A 64 15.71 -5.23 -25.18
CA HIS A 64 16.37 -4.09 -25.85
C HIS A 64 17.74 -4.47 -26.47
N ASP A 65 17.83 -5.67 -27.06
CA ASP A 65 19.00 -6.06 -27.88
C ASP A 65 18.69 -6.36 -29.36
N TYR A 66 17.50 -6.04 -29.88
CA TYR A 66 17.22 -6.16 -31.32
C TYR A 66 16.35 -4.99 -31.82
N GLU A 67 16.99 -3.88 -32.20
CA GLU A 67 16.82 -3.12 -33.47
C GLU A 67 17.58 -1.78 -33.42
#